data_AF-A0A139WVP0-F1
#
_entry.id   AF-A0A139WVP0-F1
#
_cell.length_a   1.000
_cell.length_b   1.000
_cell.length_c   1.000
_cell.angle_alpha   90.00
_cell.angle_beta   90.00
_cell.angle_gamma   90.00
#
_symmetry.space_group_name_H-M   'P 1'
#
loop_
_entity.id
_entity.type
_entity.pdbx_description
1 polymer ?
#
loop_
_entity_poly.entity_id
_entity_poly.type
_entity_poly.pdbx_seq_one_letter_code
_entity_poly.pdbx_strand_id
1 'polypeptide(L)'
;MTIYIIQPRSNPASSLDLISTKFTAPCRQKQVREVINLWQEDVTYQKLQNWLLDAQKEGTVRAVSNLSNPGITGTVIADLSDEAVIQIQEDLPDIAILKDEPIELIQPNRNIASLKDKVTETDLWHLAAIGLTKARQKGCDFTGKGITVAVLDTGIDGRHPELSRKIISSYNLDAKQFEIFGDAELLDQDEDTEGHGTHVAGLICGNEVGIAPEVGIINGIMLPQGIGSLFSFVVGMRWISTRSDVDIVNISAGELRGGLELLDLYAETLLAVGILPVCAVGNEGRNRTRSPGNCRSVISVGATTQSGKVAPFSSSGTIVLDHHQYTVPLLVAPGSAVYSSTVGGHYEAWDGTSMATPIVSGIAALILQEYPNITVMELTEALLERCTPLPGQLAERQGAGIIKVEPPAR
;
A
#
# COMPACT_ATOMS: atom_id res chain seq x y z
N MET A 1 0.59 28.84 9.77
CA MET A 1 -0.20 28.35 8.64
C MET A 1 0.41 27.05 8.19
N THR A 2 -0.42 26.03 8.24
CA THR A 2 -0.05 24.63 8.41
C THR A 2 -1.11 23.83 7.69
N ILE A 3 -0.69 22.84 6.90
CA ILE A 3 -1.62 21.94 6.22
C ILE A 3 -2.19 20.95 7.24
N TYR A 4 -3.51 20.78 7.21
CA TYR A 4 -4.24 19.83 8.01
C TYR A 4 -5.09 18.92 7.12
N ILE A 5 -5.14 17.66 7.50
CA ILE A 5 -6.01 16.62 6.97
C ILE A 5 -7.18 16.50 7.95
N ILE A 6 -8.38 16.82 7.49
CA ILE A 6 -9.60 16.86 8.29
C ILE A 6 -10.55 15.79 7.78
N GLN A 7 -11.11 14.99 8.68
CA GLN A 7 -11.95 13.86 8.30
C GLN A 7 -13.05 13.62 9.35
N PRO A 8 -14.30 13.38 8.93
CA PRO A 8 -15.32 12.83 9.83
C PRO A 8 -14.89 11.49 10.41
N ARG A 9 -15.13 11.27 11.72
CA ARG A 9 -14.82 9.97 12.37
C ARG A 9 -15.74 8.83 11.92
N SER A 10 -16.83 9.13 11.24
CA SER A 10 -17.68 8.13 10.60
C SER A 10 -16.93 7.46 9.45
N ASN A 11 -17.20 6.17 9.21
CA ASN A 11 -16.86 5.51 7.96
C ASN A 11 -18.13 4.98 7.29
N PRO A 12 -18.81 5.75 6.44
CA PRO A 12 -19.96 5.27 5.69
C PRO A 12 -19.65 4.05 4.81
N ALA A 13 -18.40 3.90 4.33
CA ALA A 13 -18.00 2.76 3.51
C ALA A 13 -18.03 1.42 4.27
N SER A 14 -17.97 1.43 5.61
CA SER A 14 -18.16 0.22 6.44
C SER A 14 -19.54 -0.44 6.28
N SER A 15 -20.51 0.28 5.71
CA SER A 15 -21.83 -0.26 5.37
C SER A 15 -21.84 -1.09 4.09
N LEU A 16 -20.75 -1.07 3.30
CA LEU A 16 -20.64 -1.87 2.08
C LEU A 16 -20.38 -3.34 2.41
N ASP A 17 -21.03 -4.22 1.64
CA ASP A 17 -20.87 -5.66 1.78
C ASP A 17 -19.54 -6.14 1.17
N LEU A 18 -18.48 -6.19 1.99
CA LEU A 18 -17.16 -6.71 1.62
C LEU A 18 -17.19 -8.17 1.16
N ILE A 19 -18.16 -8.97 1.63
CA ILE A 19 -18.23 -10.41 1.34
C ILE A 19 -18.50 -10.64 -0.14
N SER A 20 -19.30 -9.79 -0.78
CA SER A 20 -19.65 -9.91 -2.20
C SER A 20 -18.82 -9.03 -3.14
N THR A 21 -17.92 -8.20 -2.61
CA THR A 21 -17.06 -7.30 -3.39
C THR A 21 -16.06 -8.06 -4.25
N LYS A 22 -16.10 -7.85 -5.58
CA LYS A 22 -15.21 -8.46 -6.57
C LYS A 22 -14.19 -7.47 -7.14
N PHE A 23 -13.05 -7.99 -7.57
CA PHE A 23 -11.96 -7.26 -8.24
C PHE A 23 -12.25 -6.90 -9.72
N THR A 24 -13.52 -6.70 -10.11
CA THR A 24 -13.84 -6.37 -11.51
C THR A 24 -14.04 -4.87 -11.67
N ALA A 25 -13.53 -4.29 -12.77
CA ALA A 25 -13.67 -2.85 -13.05
C ALA A 25 -15.12 -2.32 -12.93
N PRO A 26 -16.17 -3.02 -13.41
CA PRO A 26 -17.56 -2.56 -13.21
C PRO A 26 -18.01 -2.56 -11.74
N CYS A 27 -17.56 -3.54 -10.94
CA CYS A 27 -17.82 -3.59 -9.49
C CYS A 27 -17.20 -2.39 -8.78
N ARG A 28 -15.92 -2.08 -9.07
CA ARG A 28 -15.23 -0.92 -8.52
C ARG A 28 -15.94 0.39 -8.83
N GLN A 29 -16.25 0.63 -10.11
CA GLN A 29 -16.94 1.85 -10.53
C GLN A 29 -18.33 2.01 -9.88
N LYS A 30 -19.01 0.90 -9.57
CA LYS A 30 -20.27 0.93 -8.81
C LYS A 30 -20.01 1.31 -7.36
N GLN A 31 -19.08 0.63 -6.70
CA GLN A 31 -18.77 0.81 -5.28
C GLN A 31 -18.21 2.19 -4.97
N VAL A 32 -17.28 2.70 -5.79
CA VAL A 32 -16.77 4.08 -5.65
C VAL A 32 -17.90 5.10 -5.70
N ARG A 33 -18.86 4.94 -6.63
CA ARG A 33 -20.04 5.83 -6.68
C ARG A 33 -20.94 5.70 -5.46
N GLU A 34 -21.15 4.47 -4.96
CA GLU A 34 -21.92 4.23 -3.75
C GLU A 34 -21.25 4.89 -2.53
N VAL A 35 -19.94 4.75 -2.34
CA VAL A 35 -19.19 5.42 -1.27
C VAL A 35 -19.27 6.94 -1.37
N ILE A 36 -19.06 7.50 -2.57
CA ILE A 36 -19.16 8.96 -2.78
C ILE A 36 -20.57 9.46 -2.41
N ASN A 37 -21.62 8.75 -2.81
CA ASN A 37 -22.99 9.12 -2.47
C ASN A 37 -23.24 9.06 -0.95
N LEU A 38 -22.74 8.02 -0.28
CA LEU A 38 -22.84 7.91 1.18
C LEU A 38 -22.16 9.09 1.89
N TRP A 39 -21.01 9.54 1.41
CA TRP A 39 -20.35 10.73 1.94
C TRP A 39 -21.12 12.02 1.65
N GLN A 40 -21.75 12.15 0.48
CA GLN A 40 -22.60 13.31 0.17
C GLN A 40 -23.83 13.39 1.08
N GLU A 41 -24.31 12.25 1.59
CA GLU A 41 -25.43 12.17 2.53
C GLU A 41 -25.01 12.26 4.01
N ASP A 42 -23.72 12.12 4.32
CA ASP A 42 -23.19 12.17 5.69
C ASP A 42 -23.33 13.58 6.31
N VAL A 43 -24.06 13.65 7.42
CA VAL A 43 -24.38 14.92 8.10
C VAL A 43 -23.14 15.61 8.66
N THR A 44 -22.15 14.84 9.14
CA THR A 44 -20.91 15.41 9.70
C THR A 44 -20.05 16.00 8.58
N TYR A 45 -19.97 15.32 7.44
CA TYR A 45 -19.30 15.82 6.25
C TYR A 45 -19.96 17.10 5.71
N GLN A 46 -21.29 17.15 5.63
CA GLN A 46 -22.01 18.37 5.21
C GLN A 46 -21.75 19.57 6.15
N LYS A 47 -21.74 19.33 7.46
CA LYS A 47 -21.39 20.36 8.45
C LYS A 47 -19.95 20.84 8.28
N LEU A 48 -19.01 19.92 8.06
CA LEU A 48 -17.60 20.23 7.79
C LEU A 48 -17.45 21.09 6.53
N GLN A 49 -18.12 20.74 5.44
CA GLN A 49 -18.12 21.53 4.20
C GLN A 49 -18.60 22.96 4.45
N ASN A 50 -19.75 23.13 5.12
CA ASN A 50 -20.32 24.43 5.41
C ASN A 50 -19.39 25.28 6.30
N TRP A 51 -18.85 24.68 7.36
CA TRP A 51 -17.92 25.34 8.27
C TRP A 51 -16.70 25.86 7.52
N LEU A 52 -16.07 25.03 6.67
CA LEU A 52 -14.88 25.41 5.91
C LEU A 52 -15.18 26.50 4.87
N LEU A 53 -16.35 26.45 4.22
CA LEU A 53 -16.77 27.49 3.28
C LEU A 53 -16.97 28.84 3.96
N ASP A 54 -17.57 28.85 5.15
CA ASP A 54 -17.81 30.10 5.90
C ASP A 54 -16.49 30.64 6.46
N ALA A 55 -15.66 29.79 7.05
CA ALA A 55 -14.35 30.18 7.56
C ALA A 55 -13.39 30.66 6.44
N GLN A 56 -13.55 30.17 5.20
CA GLN A 56 -12.82 30.67 4.04
C GLN A 56 -13.30 32.08 3.62
N LYS A 57 -14.61 32.37 3.68
CA LYS A 57 -15.15 33.71 3.42
C LYS A 57 -14.72 34.74 4.47
N GLU A 58 -14.58 34.29 5.72
CA GLU A 58 -14.12 35.12 6.84
C GLU A 58 -12.60 35.36 6.84
N GLY A 59 -11.85 34.63 6.00
CA GLY A 59 -10.39 34.74 5.87
C GLY A 59 -9.61 33.94 6.92
N THR A 60 -10.30 33.13 7.73
CA THR A 60 -9.72 32.25 8.75
C THR A 60 -9.11 30.99 8.14
N VAL A 61 -9.65 30.53 7.00
CA VAL A 61 -9.10 29.44 6.18
C VAL A 61 -8.53 30.02 4.90
N ARG A 62 -7.24 29.79 4.65
CA ARG A 62 -6.57 30.35 3.47
C ARG A 62 -6.90 29.59 2.19
N ALA A 63 -6.91 28.26 2.30
CA ALA A 63 -7.18 27.38 1.18
C ALA A 63 -7.80 26.08 1.68
N VAL A 64 -8.68 25.49 0.87
CA VAL A 64 -9.28 24.18 1.11
C VAL A 64 -9.31 23.38 -0.19
N SER A 65 -9.11 22.07 -0.11
CA SER A 65 -9.28 21.14 -1.24
C SER A 65 -10.72 21.14 -1.76
N ASN A 66 -10.95 20.57 -2.95
CA ASN A 66 -12.28 20.58 -3.57
C ASN A 66 -13.34 19.90 -2.69
N LEU A 67 -14.19 20.71 -2.06
CA LEU A 67 -15.25 20.26 -1.17
C LEU A 67 -16.40 19.57 -1.92
N SER A 68 -16.58 19.79 -3.22
CA SER A 68 -17.68 19.14 -3.97
C SER A 68 -17.45 17.64 -4.22
N ASN A 69 -16.22 17.17 -4.02
CA ASN A 69 -15.86 15.77 -4.18
C ASN A 69 -15.32 15.22 -2.84
N PRO A 70 -16.13 14.46 -2.07
CA PRO A 70 -15.67 13.83 -0.83
C PRO A 70 -14.56 12.80 -1.03
N GLY A 71 -14.33 12.38 -2.28
CA GLY A 71 -13.58 11.17 -2.55
C GLY A 71 -14.25 9.97 -1.86
N ILE A 72 -13.42 9.01 -1.48
CA ILE A 72 -13.90 7.77 -0.86
C ILE A 72 -13.90 7.81 0.68
N THR A 73 -13.28 8.82 1.30
CA THR A 73 -13.05 8.87 2.75
C THR A 73 -13.60 10.14 3.41
N GLY A 74 -14.26 11.04 2.66
CA GLY A 74 -14.76 12.31 3.17
C GLY A 74 -13.64 13.24 3.68
N THR A 75 -12.38 12.93 3.34
CA THR A 75 -11.22 13.69 3.80
C THR A 75 -11.12 15.02 3.06
N VAL A 76 -10.88 16.08 3.81
CA VAL A 76 -10.63 17.42 3.31
C VAL A 76 -9.22 17.86 3.72
N ILE A 77 -8.47 18.45 2.80
CA ILE A 77 -7.20 19.08 3.13
C ILE A 77 -7.40 20.59 3.20
N ALA A 78 -6.89 21.25 4.24
CA ALA A 78 -7.02 22.70 4.43
C ALA A 78 -5.75 23.33 5.01
N ASP A 79 -5.50 24.59 4.65
CA ASP A 79 -4.50 25.46 5.30
C ASP A 79 -5.20 26.27 6.39
N LEU A 80 -4.94 25.90 7.65
CA LEU A 80 -5.60 26.47 8.83
C LEU A 80 -4.59 27.22 9.72
N SER A 81 -5.09 28.22 10.46
CA SER A 81 -4.40 28.77 11.62
C SER A 81 -4.64 27.89 12.86
N ASP A 82 -3.84 28.05 13.90
CA ASP A 82 -4.02 27.28 15.14
C ASP A 82 -5.34 27.64 15.85
N GLU A 83 -5.79 28.90 15.73
CA GLU A 83 -7.10 29.33 16.21
C GLU A 83 -8.25 28.67 15.45
N ALA A 84 -8.11 28.53 14.13
CA ALA A 84 -9.10 27.85 13.29
C ALA A 84 -9.24 26.37 13.66
N VAL A 85 -8.13 25.71 14.01
CA VAL A 85 -8.13 24.30 14.47
C VAL A 85 -8.87 24.16 15.80
N ILE A 86 -8.67 25.08 16.74
CA ILE A 86 -9.40 25.07 18.01
C ILE A 86 -10.90 25.25 17.76
N GLN A 87 -11.26 26.24 16.93
CA GLN A 87 -12.66 26.56 16.65
C GLN A 87 -13.40 25.40 15.97
N ILE A 88 -12.83 24.81 14.91
CA ILE A 88 -13.48 23.71 14.21
C ILE A 88 -13.63 22.47 15.10
N GLN A 89 -12.69 22.24 16.02
CA GLN A 89 -12.75 21.10 16.94
C GLN A 89 -13.81 21.28 18.04
N GLU A 90 -14.06 22.52 18.46
CA GLU A 90 -15.18 22.85 19.35
C GLU A 90 -16.53 22.75 18.64
N ASP A 91 -16.62 23.26 17.41
CA ASP A 91 -17.88 23.29 16.64
C ASP A 91 -18.27 21.90 16.10
N LEU A 92 -17.27 21.08 15.77
CA LEU A 92 -17.42 19.75 15.17
C LEU A 92 -16.60 18.70 15.97
N PRO A 93 -17.10 18.20 17.12
CA PRO A 93 -16.35 17.24 17.94
C PRO A 93 -16.15 15.87 17.26
N ASP A 94 -16.97 15.55 16.26
CA ASP A 94 -16.97 14.26 15.56
C ASP A 94 -16.02 14.21 14.35
N ILE A 95 -15.13 15.19 14.17
CA ILE A 95 -14.06 15.15 13.19
C ILE A 95 -12.70 14.81 13.84
N ALA A 96 -11.82 14.23 13.05
CA ALA A 96 -10.40 14.13 13.31
C ALA A 96 -9.67 15.22 12.51
N ILE A 97 -8.67 15.83 13.14
CA ILE A 97 -7.81 16.83 12.52
C ILE A 97 -6.38 16.36 12.74
N LEU A 98 -5.68 16.10 11.64
CA LEU A 98 -4.32 15.62 11.63
C LEU A 98 -3.47 16.67 10.94
N LYS A 99 -2.40 17.10 11.61
CA LYS A 99 -1.41 17.95 10.99
C LYS A 99 -0.68 17.16 9.89
N ASP A 100 -0.35 17.81 8.79
CA ASP A 100 0.52 17.20 7.79
C ASP A 100 1.91 16.94 8.39
N GLU A 101 2.26 15.66 8.48
CA GLU A 101 3.51 15.17 9.04
C GLU A 101 4.25 14.33 7.99
N PRO A 102 5.58 14.19 8.09
CA PRO A 102 6.36 13.39 7.14
C PRO A 102 5.94 11.92 7.14
N ILE A 103 5.79 11.36 5.94
CA ILE A 103 5.77 9.91 5.73
C ILE A 103 7.11 9.53 5.13
N GLU A 104 7.73 8.52 5.71
CA GLU A 104 9.06 8.09 5.34
C GLU A 104 9.01 6.72 4.69
N LEU A 105 9.98 6.49 3.80
CA LEU A 105 10.30 5.16 3.35
C LEU A 105 10.63 4.26 4.54
N ILE A 106 10.14 3.01 4.54
CA ILE A 106 10.59 2.02 5.50
C ILE A 106 11.98 1.57 5.07
N GLN A 107 12.99 2.27 5.59
CA GLN A 107 14.37 2.15 5.15
C GLN A 107 14.85 0.69 5.17
N PRO A 108 15.18 0.10 4.02
CA PRO A 108 15.83 -1.20 3.99
C PRO A 108 17.31 -1.06 4.31
N ASN A 109 17.93 -2.14 4.76
CA ASN A 109 19.39 -2.22 4.81
C ASN A 109 19.90 -2.73 3.46
N ARG A 110 20.72 -1.91 2.80
CA ARG A 110 21.30 -2.21 1.48
C ARG A 110 22.68 -2.82 1.63
N ASN A 111 22.95 -3.90 0.90
CA ASN A 111 24.29 -4.46 0.81
C ASN A 111 24.95 -4.05 -0.51
N ILE A 112 25.62 -2.89 -0.53
CA ILE A 112 26.25 -2.34 -1.74
C ILE A 112 27.29 -3.30 -2.32
N ALA A 113 27.97 -4.09 -1.48
CA ALA A 113 28.94 -5.10 -1.93
C ALA A 113 28.29 -6.29 -2.66
N SER A 114 26.96 -6.38 -2.67
CA SER A 114 26.20 -7.40 -3.39
C SER A 114 25.79 -6.97 -4.81
N LEU A 115 26.15 -5.78 -5.27
CA LEU A 115 25.80 -5.31 -6.61
C LEU A 115 26.30 -6.28 -7.70
N LYS A 116 25.42 -6.67 -8.61
CA LYS A 116 25.71 -7.61 -9.71
C LYS A 116 25.01 -7.20 -11.00
N ASP A 117 25.60 -7.55 -12.14
CA ASP A 117 24.97 -7.38 -13.46
C ASP A 117 23.93 -8.46 -13.77
N LYS A 118 24.03 -9.62 -13.10
CA LYS A 118 23.16 -10.77 -13.30
C LYS A 118 22.98 -11.53 -11.99
N VAL A 119 21.79 -12.08 -11.80
CA VAL A 119 21.47 -12.99 -10.69
C VAL A 119 21.73 -14.45 -11.08
N THR A 120 22.06 -15.27 -10.09
CA THR A 120 22.20 -16.72 -10.22
C THR A 120 21.03 -17.44 -9.54
N GLU A 121 20.85 -18.73 -9.81
CA GLU A 121 19.81 -19.52 -9.12
C GLU A 121 19.92 -19.47 -7.59
N THR A 122 21.15 -19.42 -7.05
CA THR A 122 21.38 -19.29 -5.61
C THR A 122 21.01 -17.93 -5.05
N ASP A 123 21.04 -16.88 -5.87
CA ASP A 123 20.60 -15.53 -5.50
C ASP A 123 19.06 -15.46 -5.38
N LEU A 124 18.35 -16.28 -6.16
CA LEU A 124 16.89 -16.34 -6.26
C LEU A 124 16.24 -17.25 -5.21
N TRP A 125 16.82 -17.31 -4.00
CA TRP A 125 16.35 -18.21 -2.95
C TRP A 125 14.89 -17.91 -2.54
N HIS A 126 14.44 -16.66 -2.67
CA HIS A 126 13.09 -16.24 -2.32
C HIS A 126 12.03 -16.98 -3.15
N LEU A 127 12.30 -17.21 -4.44
CA LEU A 127 11.41 -17.96 -5.34
C LEU A 127 11.26 -19.43 -4.89
N ALA A 128 12.37 -20.04 -4.49
CA ALA A 128 12.36 -21.39 -3.95
C ALA A 128 11.68 -21.47 -2.58
N ALA A 129 11.92 -20.49 -1.71
CA ALA A 129 11.35 -20.43 -0.36
C ALA A 129 9.83 -20.33 -0.37
N ILE A 130 9.24 -19.54 -1.27
CA ILE A 130 7.78 -19.49 -1.44
C ILE A 130 7.23 -20.67 -2.25
N GLY A 131 8.09 -21.54 -2.79
CA GLY A 131 7.66 -22.70 -3.59
C GLY A 131 7.32 -22.40 -5.04
N LEU A 132 7.56 -21.17 -5.54
CA LEU A 132 7.25 -20.78 -6.92
C LEU A 132 8.01 -21.63 -7.93
N THR A 133 9.32 -21.86 -7.72
CA THR A 133 10.14 -22.70 -8.62
C THR A 133 9.53 -24.09 -8.79
N LYS A 134 9.07 -24.71 -7.69
CA LYS A 134 8.43 -26.02 -7.67
C LYS A 134 7.04 -25.98 -8.32
N ALA A 135 6.27 -24.91 -8.11
CA ALA A 135 4.97 -24.73 -8.75
C ALA A 135 5.11 -24.62 -10.28
N ARG A 136 6.06 -23.82 -10.78
CA ARG A 136 6.39 -23.71 -12.21
C ARG A 136 6.77 -25.05 -12.83
N GLN A 137 7.66 -25.80 -12.18
CA GLN A 137 8.05 -27.15 -12.63
C GLN A 137 6.88 -28.13 -12.68
N LYS A 138 5.84 -27.91 -11.87
CA LYS A 138 4.61 -28.71 -11.86
C LYS A 138 3.53 -28.21 -12.82
N GLY A 139 3.79 -27.17 -13.61
CA GLY A 139 2.90 -26.65 -14.63
C GLY A 139 2.05 -25.45 -14.20
N CYS A 140 2.37 -24.76 -13.09
CA CYS A 140 1.76 -23.46 -12.80
C CYS A 140 2.23 -22.44 -13.85
N ASP A 141 1.34 -21.97 -14.70
CA ASP A 141 1.61 -21.05 -15.81
C ASP A 141 1.03 -19.63 -15.60
N PHE A 142 0.37 -19.37 -14.46
CA PHE A 142 -0.11 -18.03 -14.10
C PHE A 142 1.04 -17.04 -13.93
N THR A 143 1.04 -15.94 -14.64
CA THR A 143 2.10 -14.92 -14.69
C THR A 143 1.67 -13.57 -14.08
N GLY A 144 0.44 -13.46 -13.57
CA GLY A 144 -0.20 -12.19 -13.20
C GLY A 144 -0.81 -11.44 -14.37
N LYS A 145 -0.87 -12.06 -15.55
CA LYS A 145 -1.39 -11.43 -16.77
C LYS A 145 -2.83 -10.95 -16.59
N GLY A 146 -3.07 -9.70 -16.98
CA GLY A 146 -4.39 -9.06 -16.88
C GLY A 146 -4.72 -8.49 -15.51
N ILE A 147 -3.79 -8.60 -14.56
CA ILE A 147 -3.86 -7.95 -13.25
C ILE A 147 -2.95 -6.72 -13.26
N THR A 148 -3.35 -5.68 -12.53
CA THR A 148 -2.58 -4.45 -12.35
C THR A 148 -2.26 -4.23 -10.88
N VAL A 149 -0.98 -3.97 -10.59
CA VAL A 149 -0.50 -3.58 -9.27
C VAL A 149 -0.02 -2.13 -9.32
N ALA A 150 -0.55 -1.30 -8.45
CA ALA A 150 0.01 0.03 -8.21
C ALA A 150 1.09 -0.03 -7.13
N VAL A 151 2.24 0.58 -7.41
CA VAL A 151 3.37 0.67 -6.49
C VAL A 151 3.50 2.12 -6.05
N LEU A 152 3.18 2.42 -4.78
CA LEU A 152 3.31 3.76 -4.22
C LEU A 152 4.64 3.85 -3.46
N ASP A 153 5.65 4.45 -4.09
CA ASP A 153 7.05 4.36 -3.64
C ASP A 153 7.88 5.58 -4.12
N THR A 154 9.20 5.42 -4.27
CA THR A 154 10.18 6.46 -4.68
C THR A 154 10.23 6.74 -6.19
N GLY A 155 9.48 5.95 -6.97
CA GLY A 155 9.52 5.88 -8.42
C GLY A 155 10.09 4.56 -8.94
N ILE A 156 10.14 4.37 -10.25
CA ILE A 156 10.59 3.12 -10.88
C ILE A 156 11.41 3.46 -12.12
N ASP A 157 12.62 2.89 -12.24
CA ASP A 157 13.45 2.99 -13.46
C ASP A 157 12.90 2.04 -14.54
N GLY A 158 12.01 2.56 -15.39
CA GLY A 158 11.37 1.80 -16.47
C GLY A 158 12.32 1.32 -17.57
N ARG A 159 13.57 1.79 -17.57
CA ARG A 159 14.62 1.36 -18.52
C ARG A 159 15.30 0.06 -18.08
N HIS A 160 15.10 -0.37 -16.84
CA HIS A 160 15.67 -1.61 -16.33
C HIS A 160 15.15 -2.81 -17.16
N PRO A 161 16.01 -3.74 -17.63
CA PRO A 161 15.57 -4.89 -18.44
C PRO A 161 14.49 -5.77 -17.78
N GLU A 162 14.52 -5.90 -16.45
CA GLU A 162 13.47 -6.58 -15.66
C GLU A 162 12.09 -5.95 -15.79
N LEU A 163 12.01 -4.62 -15.98
CA LEU A 163 10.80 -3.81 -15.85
C LEU A 163 10.35 -3.19 -17.17
N SER A 164 11.20 -3.23 -18.19
CA SER A 164 10.92 -2.67 -19.51
C SER A 164 9.59 -3.20 -20.04
N ARG A 165 8.70 -2.27 -20.42
CA ARG A 165 7.35 -2.52 -20.96
C ARG A 165 6.32 -3.09 -19.97
N LYS A 166 6.62 -3.10 -18.67
CA LYS A 166 5.67 -3.54 -17.63
C LYS A 166 4.99 -2.36 -16.92
N ILE A 167 5.59 -1.18 -17.00
CA ILE A 167 5.01 0.06 -16.47
C ILE A 167 3.97 0.56 -17.48
N ILE A 168 2.71 0.60 -17.05
CA ILE A 168 1.57 1.09 -17.82
C ILE A 168 1.60 2.62 -17.87
N SER A 169 1.92 3.24 -16.73
CA SER A 169 1.89 4.69 -16.53
C SER A 169 2.57 5.07 -15.22
N SER A 170 3.21 6.23 -15.21
CA SER A 170 3.84 6.83 -14.02
C SER A 170 3.13 8.12 -13.62
N TYR A 171 2.98 8.33 -12.32
CA TYR A 171 2.32 9.51 -11.76
C TYR A 171 3.12 10.11 -10.61
N ASN A 172 3.18 11.43 -10.56
CA ASN A 172 3.64 12.17 -9.40
C ASN A 172 2.50 12.33 -8.39
N LEU A 173 2.73 11.89 -7.16
CA LEU A 173 1.81 11.99 -6.04
C LEU A 173 2.39 12.87 -4.92
N ASP A 174 3.55 13.50 -5.12
CA ASP A 174 4.15 14.41 -4.16
C ASP A 174 3.37 15.72 -4.10
N ALA A 175 2.57 15.86 -3.05
CA ALA A 175 1.68 16.98 -2.88
C ALA A 175 2.39 18.33 -2.71
N LYS A 176 3.70 18.32 -2.39
CA LYS A 176 4.52 19.53 -2.21
C LYS A 176 4.88 20.23 -3.52
N GLN A 177 4.71 19.57 -4.67
CA GLN A 177 4.98 20.17 -5.97
C GLN A 177 3.79 20.91 -6.56
N PHE A 178 2.61 20.82 -5.94
CA PHE A 178 1.41 21.49 -6.43
C PHE A 178 1.25 22.88 -5.83
N GLU A 179 0.92 23.87 -6.67
CA GLU A 179 0.73 25.25 -6.20
C GLU A 179 -0.50 25.40 -5.29
N ILE A 180 -1.54 24.55 -5.43
CA ILE A 180 -2.74 24.49 -4.60
C ILE A 180 -3.36 23.08 -4.69
N PHE A 181 -3.45 22.34 -3.57
CA PHE A 181 -4.07 21.00 -3.41
C PHE A 181 -4.23 20.16 -4.70
N GLY A 182 -3.13 19.87 -5.38
CA GLY A 182 -3.16 19.15 -6.66
C GLY A 182 -3.49 17.68 -6.52
N ASP A 183 -4.01 17.12 -7.61
CA ASP A 183 -4.23 15.68 -7.78
C ASP A 183 -3.01 15.02 -8.44
N ALA A 184 -3.04 13.69 -8.58
CA ALA A 184 -2.00 12.93 -9.27
C ALA A 184 -1.70 13.48 -10.69
N GLU A 185 -0.43 13.73 -10.97
CA GLU A 185 0.03 14.25 -12.26
C GLU A 185 0.65 13.13 -13.10
N LEU A 186 0.22 12.96 -14.36
CA LEU A 186 0.81 11.99 -15.27
C LEU A 186 2.22 12.42 -15.68
N LEU A 187 3.17 11.50 -15.64
CA LEU A 187 4.56 11.74 -16.01
C LEU A 187 4.87 11.14 -17.39
N ASP A 188 5.74 11.83 -18.13
CA ASP A 188 6.23 11.38 -19.44
C ASP A 188 7.39 10.36 -19.33
N GLN A 189 7.97 10.21 -18.14
CA GLN A 189 9.14 9.35 -17.90
C GLN A 189 8.97 8.51 -16.64
N ASP A 190 9.50 7.29 -16.72
CA ASP A 190 9.60 6.37 -15.59
C ASP A 190 10.97 6.56 -14.93
N GLU A 191 11.00 7.37 -13.88
CA GLU A 191 12.20 7.63 -13.08
C GLU A 191 12.00 7.17 -11.64
N ASP A 192 13.10 6.73 -11.04
CA ASP A 192 13.20 6.44 -9.61
C ASP A 192 14.25 7.35 -8.99
N THR A 193 13.84 8.05 -7.94
CA THR A 193 14.65 9.08 -7.28
C THR A 193 15.57 8.51 -6.20
N GLU A 194 15.38 7.25 -5.79
CA GLU A 194 16.20 6.59 -4.75
C GLU A 194 16.67 5.20 -5.18
N GLY A 195 15.84 4.45 -5.89
CA GLY A 195 16.09 3.06 -6.30
C GLY A 195 15.19 2.04 -5.60
N HIS A 196 14.51 2.45 -4.53
CA HIS A 196 13.65 1.55 -3.76
C HIS A 196 12.44 1.03 -4.53
N GLY A 197 11.68 1.90 -5.18
CA GLY A 197 10.53 1.46 -5.96
C GLY A 197 10.94 0.56 -7.14
N THR A 198 12.11 0.78 -7.74
CA THR A 198 12.70 -0.14 -8.75
C THR A 198 12.96 -1.53 -8.17
N HIS A 199 13.45 -1.62 -6.94
CA HIS A 199 13.68 -2.89 -6.24
C HIS A 199 12.38 -3.61 -5.93
N VAL A 200 11.41 -2.87 -5.38
CA VAL A 200 10.06 -3.36 -5.08
C VAL A 200 9.37 -3.88 -6.35
N ALA A 201 9.34 -3.09 -7.42
CA ALA A 201 8.72 -3.48 -8.69
C ALA A 201 9.36 -4.73 -9.29
N GLY A 202 10.68 -4.87 -9.19
CA GLY A 202 11.39 -6.07 -9.63
C GLY A 202 10.89 -7.34 -8.94
N LEU A 203 10.64 -7.29 -7.63
CA LEU A 203 10.14 -8.45 -6.89
C LEU A 203 8.69 -8.79 -7.24
N ILE A 204 7.90 -7.81 -7.68
CA ILE A 204 6.55 -8.08 -8.18
C ILE A 204 6.64 -8.70 -9.57
N CYS A 205 7.23 -7.99 -10.53
CA CYS A 205 7.04 -8.23 -11.95
C CYS A 205 8.31 -8.49 -12.74
N GLY A 206 9.49 -8.56 -12.14
CA GLY A 206 10.73 -8.92 -12.85
C GLY A 206 10.61 -10.23 -13.64
N ASN A 207 11.26 -10.29 -14.80
CA ASN A 207 11.46 -11.48 -15.61
C ASN A 207 12.19 -12.60 -14.85
N GLU A 208 13.28 -12.28 -14.13
CA GLU A 208 14.07 -13.29 -13.39
C GLU A 208 13.74 -13.30 -11.90
N VAL A 209 13.69 -12.11 -11.28
CA VAL A 209 13.51 -11.96 -9.83
C VAL A 209 12.04 -11.91 -9.37
N GLY A 210 11.10 -11.68 -10.29
CA GLY A 210 9.71 -11.39 -9.98
C GLY A 210 8.83 -12.61 -9.75
N ILE A 211 7.72 -12.41 -9.06
CA ILE A 211 6.72 -13.45 -8.79
C ILE A 211 5.71 -13.57 -9.95
N ALA A 212 5.26 -12.41 -10.46
CA ALA A 212 4.19 -12.24 -11.43
C ALA A 212 4.69 -11.42 -12.65
N PRO A 213 5.47 -12.03 -13.56
CA PRO A 213 6.23 -11.31 -14.58
C PRO A 213 5.41 -10.59 -15.66
N GLU A 214 4.11 -10.92 -15.82
CA GLU A 214 3.22 -10.28 -16.80
C GLU A 214 2.14 -9.39 -16.15
N VAL A 215 2.29 -9.05 -14.86
CA VAL A 215 1.43 -8.06 -14.22
C VAL A 215 1.73 -6.66 -14.75
N GLY A 216 0.69 -5.85 -14.92
CA GLY A 216 0.85 -4.44 -15.23
C GLY A 216 1.23 -3.64 -13.99
N ILE A 217 2.18 -2.70 -14.11
CA ILE A 217 2.59 -1.82 -13.02
C ILE A 217 2.09 -0.40 -13.28
N ILE A 218 1.43 0.18 -12.29
CA ILE A 218 1.21 1.62 -12.23
C ILE A 218 2.16 2.19 -11.18
N ASN A 219 3.03 3.10 -11.60
CA ASN A 219 4.03 3.73 -10.74
C ASN A 219 3.45 5.01 -10.11
N GLY A 220 3.35 5.06 -8.78
CA GLY A 220 2.96 6.26 -8.04
C GLY A 220 4.13 6.78 -7.21
N ILE A 221 4.72 7.89 -7.62
CA ILE A 221 5.84 8.53 -6.93
C ILE A 221 5.27 9.34 -5.76
N MET A 222 5.14 8.68 -4.60
CA MET A 222 4.59 9.27 -3.37
C MET A 222 5.69 9.79 -2.44
N LEU A 223 6.91 9.25 -2.56
CA LEU A 223 8.03 9.51 -1.65
C LEU A 223 9.29 9.82 -2.44
N PRO A 224 9.31 10.90 -3.25
CA PRO A 224 10.53 11.26 -3.96
C PRO A 224 11.68 11.43 -2.95
N GLN A 225 12.84 10.86 -3.25
CA GLN A 225 14.02 10.85 -2.37
C GLN A 225 13.77 10.16 -1.01
N GLY A 226 12.75 9.30 -0.91
CA GLY A 226 12.43 8.51 0.28
C GLY A 226 11.59 9.24 1.34
N ILE A 227 11.11 10.45 1.07
CA ILE A 227 10.31 11.25 2.00
C ILE A 227 9.14 11.88 1.26
N GLY A 228 7.94 11.74 1.82
CA GLY A 228 6.74 12.49 1.42
C GLY A 228 6.05 13.07 2.64
N SER A 229 4.73 13.22 2.57
CA SER A 229 3.94 13.68 3.72
C SER A 229 2.59 12.96 3.78
N LEU A 230 1.91 13.11 4.91
CA LEU A 230 0.55 12.61 5.09
C LEU A 230 -0.39 13.12 4.01
N PHE A 231 -0.21 14.37 3.58
CA PHE A 231 -0.92 14.93 2.45
C PHE A 231 -0.63 14.18 1.13
N SER A 232 0.64 13.91 0.78
CA SER A 232 0.97 13.09 -0.40
C SER A 232 0.34 11.69 -0.34
N PHE A 233 0.29 11.08 0.85
CA PHE A 233 -0.39 9.79 1.04
C PHE A 233 -1.90 9.90 0.82
N VAL A 234 -2.56 10.91 1.39
CA VAL A 234 -3.98 11.17 1.16
C VAL A 234 -4.28 11.35 -0.33
N VAL A 235 -3.45 12.10 -1.06
CA VAL A 235 -3.58 12.26 -2.53
C VAL A 235 -3.44 10.91 -3.23
N GLY A 236 -2.41 10.12 -2.90
CA GLY A 236 -2.19 8.80 -3.47
C GLY A 236 -3.34 7.83 -3.23
N MET A 237 -3.88 7.80 -2.01
CA MET A 237 -5.00 6.91 -1.65
C MET A 237 -6.33 7.35 -2.27
N ARG A 238 -6.59 8.66 -2.35
CA ARG A 238 -7.75 9.19 -3.08
C ARG A 238 -7.65 8.85 -4.56
N TRP A 239 -6.49 9.10 -5.16
CA TRP A 239 -6.25 8.80 -6.57
C TRP A 239 -6.45 7.32 -6.87
N ILE A 240 -5.80 6.43 -6.11
CA ILE A 240 -5.86 4.98 -6.38
C ILE A 240 -7.27 4.43 -6.23
N SER A 241 -8.04 4.93 -5.26
CA SER A 241 -9.41 4.48 -5.03
C SER A 241 -10.37 4.72 -6.19
N THR A 242 -10.07 5.71 -7.04
CA THR A 242 -10.88 6.05 -8.22
C THR A 242 -10.48 5.27 -9.46
N ARG A 243 -9.40 4.47 -9.39
CA ARG A 243 -8.90 3.68 -10.50
C ARG A 243 -9.66 2.37 -10.63
N SER A 244 -10.37 2.20 -11.74
CA SER A 244 -11.04 0.94 -12.05
C SER A 244 -10.11 -0.14 -12.59
N ASP A 245 -8.89 0.25 -12.98
CA ASP A 245 -7.87 -0.59 -13.63
C ASP A 245 -6.74 -1.03 -12.69
N VAL A 246 -6.90 -0.86 -11.38
CA VAL A 246 -5.98 -1.34 -10.34
C VAL A 246 -6.65 -2.41 -9.50
N ASP A 247 -5.96 -3.52 -9.26
CA ASP A 247 -6.46 -4.61 -8.43
C ASP A 247 -5.78 -4.67 -7.05
N ILE A 248 -4.49 -4.32 -7.00
CA ILE A 248 -3.65 -4.39 -5.79
C ILE A 248 -2.88 -3.07 -5.66
N VAL A 249 -2.74 -2.56 -4.44
CA VAL A 249 -1.80 -1.48 -4.13
C VAL A 249 -0.73 -1.99 -3.17
N ASN A 250 0.53 -1.82 -3.56
CA ASN A 250 1.70 -2.17 -2.77
C ASN A 250 2.28 -0.91 -2.13
N ILE A 251 2.36 -0.87 -0.79
CA ILE A 251 2.90 0.27 -0.04
C ILE A 251 4.03 -0.22 0.87
N SER A 252 5.25 0.15 0.54
CA SER A 252 6.47 -0.16 1.31
C SER A 252 6.99 1.06 2.07
N ALA A 253 6.06 1.85 2.59
CA ALA A 253 6.29 3.11 3.26
C ALA A 253 5.42 3.23 4.50
N GLY A 254 5.80 4.11 5.43
CA GLY A 254 4.92 4.35 6.55
C GLY A 254 5.42 5.34 7.58
N GLU A 255 4.49 5.80 8.40
CA GLU A 255 4.77 6.66 9.53
C GLU A 255 4.79 5.91 10.86
N LEU A 256 5.45 6.51 11.85
CA LEU A 256 5.48 6.06 13.24
C LEU A 256 4.57 6.92 14.15
N ARG A 257 3.93 7.98 13.63
CA ARG A 257 3.46 9.11 14.43
C ARG A 257 1.97 9.42 14.26
N GLY A 258 1.13 8.60 14.89
CA GLY A 258 -0.31 8.85 14.89
C GLY A 258 -0.94 8.41 13.56
N GLY A 259 -2.09 8.99 13.21
CA GLY A 259 -2.73 8.76 11.90
C GLY A 259 -3.38 7.40 11.66
N LEU A 260 -3.18 6.40 12.55
CA LEU A 260 -3.71 5.04 12.37
C LEU A 260 -5.21 5.02 12.02
N GLU A 261 -6.04 5.81 12.71
CA GLU A 261 -7.49 5.90 12.42
C GLU A 261 -7.76 6.33 10.96
N LEU A 262 -7.10 7.39 10.49
CA LEU A 262 -7.20 7.89 9.11
C LEU A 262 -6.71 6.85 8.10
N LEU A 263 -5.54 6.26 8.36
CA LEU A 263 -4.92 5.30 7.43
C LEU A 263 -5.69 3.99 7.37
N ASP A 264 -6.27 3.54 8.48
CA ASP A 264 -7.14 2.35 8.54
C ASP A 264 -8.44 2.59 7.75
N LEU A 265 -9.02 3.79 7.85
CA LEU A 265 -10.17 4.19 7.05
C LEU A 265 -9.87 4.16 5.55
N TYR A 266 -8.72 4.66 5.11
CA TYR A 266 -8.30 4.51 3.71
C TYR A 266 -8.13 3.05 3.30
N ALA A 267 -7.48 2.23 4.12
CA ALA A 267 -7.28 0.81 3.83
C ALA A 267 -8.61 0.05 3.71
N GLU A 268 -9.52 0.26 4.66
CA GLU A 268 -10.87 -0.32 4.66
C GLU A 268 -11.64 0.08 3.41
N THR A 269 -11.55 1.35 3.03
CA THR A 269 -12.27 1.84 1.87
C THR A 269 -11.69 1.30 0.57
N LEU A 270 -10.36 1.12 0.46
CA LEU A 270 -9.76 0.44 -0.70
C LEU A 270 -10.26 -1.00 -0.84
N LEU A 271 -10.29 -1.75 0.26
CA LEU A 271 -10.88 -3.09 0.26
C LEU A 271 -12.35 -3.05 -0.18
N ALA A 272 -13.12 -2.08 0.32
CA ALA A 272 -14.54 -1.94 -0.01
C ALA A 272 -14.82 -1.67 -1.48
N VAL A 273 -13.90 -1.02 -2.18
CA VAL A 273 -13.99 -0.76 -3.63
C VAL A 273 -13.25 -1.79 -4.48
N GLY A 274 -12.82 -2.91 -3.91
CA GLY A 274 -12.22 -4.02 -4.65
C GLY A 274 -10.77 -3.78 -5.07
N ILE A 275 -9.99 -3.11 -4.21
CA ILE A 275 -8.53 -2.94 -4.33
C ILE A 275 -7.88 -3.53 -3.08
N LEU A 276 -6.92 -4.44 -3.23
CA LEU A 276 -6.22 -5.07 -2.10
C LEU A 276 -4.99 -4.23 -1.69
N PRO A 277 -4.97 -3.60 -0.49
CA PRO A 277 -3.76 -2.99 0.03
C PRO A 277 -2.84 -4.04 0.69
N VAL A 278 -1.60 -4.08 0.22
CA VAL A 278 -0.53 -4.94 0.74
C VAL A 278 0.59 -4.04 1.25
N CYS A 279 0.84 -4.09 2.56
CA CYS A 279 1.61 -3.06 3.26
C CYS A 279 2.73 -3.68 4.13
N ALA A 280 3.92 -3.08 4.07
CA ALA A 280 5.04 -3.47 4.93
C ALA A 280 4.81 -3.07 6.39
N VAL A 281 5.01 -4.00 7.34
CA VAL A 281 4.75 -3.74 8.78
C VAL A 281 5.83 -2.90 9.48
N GLY A 282 7.02 -2.75 8.88
CA GLY A 282 8.15 -1.98 9.42
C GLY A 282 9.43 -2.78 9.63
N ASN A 283 10.54 -2.07 9.86
CA ASN A 283 11.90 -2.63 10.04
C ASN A 283 12.48 -2.38 11.43
N GLU A 284 11.63 -2.03 12.40
CA GLU A 284 12.04 -1.69 13.76
C GLU A 284 12.08 -2.91 14.68
N GLY A 285 11.49 -4.05 14.33
CA GLY A 285 11.49 -5.27 15.14
C GLY A 285 10.29 -5.39 16.08
N ARG A 286 10.30 -6.40 16.96
CA ARG A 286 9.15 -6.75 17.83
C ARG A 286 8.66 -5.57 18.67
N ASN A 287 7.34 -5.46 18.79
CA ASN A 287 6.58 -4.43 19.52
C ASN A 287 6.74 -3.02 18.95
N ARG A 288 7.09 -2.92 17.67
CA ARG A 288 7.15 -1.68 16.90
C ARG A 288 6.50 -1.96 15.56
N THR A 289 5.75 -1.00 15.03
CA THR A 289 5.00 -1.13 13.78
C THR A 289 4.85 0.24 13.13
N ARG A 290 4.64 0.28 11.81
CA ARG A 290 4.31 1.51 11.07
C ARG A 290 2.93 1.42 10.43
N SER A 291 2.29 2.58 10.26
CA SER A 291 1.07 2.73 9.46
C SER A 291 1.44 3.02 8.00
N PRO A 292 0.76 2.44 6.99
CA PRO A 292 -0.47 1.64 7.08
C PRO A 292 -0.24 0.14 7.34
N GLY A 293 0.99 -0.34 7.47
CA GLY A 293 1.30 -1.76 7.69
C GLY A 293 0.73 -2.38 8.98
N ASN A 294 0.19 -1.57 9.88
CA ASN A 294 -0.47 -1.97 11.12
C ASN A 294 -1.99 -1.76 11.09
N CYS A 295 -2.57 -1.33 9.97
CA CYS A 295 -4.02 -1.20 9.81
C CYS A 295 -4.71 -2.58 9.81
N ARG A 296 -5.97 -2.63 10.23
CA ARG A 296 -6.81 -3.85 10.24
C ARG A 296 -7.05 -4.36 8.81
N SER A 297 -7.29 -3.42 7.91
CA SER A 297 -7.81 -3.65 6.57
C SER A 297 -6.71 -3.76 5.51
N VAL A 298 -5.50 -4.18 5.89
CA VAL A 298 -4.40 -4.43 4.95
C VAL A 298 -3.86 -5.84 5.09
N ILE A 299 -3.31 -6.38 4.00
CA ILE A 299 -2.40 -7.52 4.09
C ILE A 299 -1.08 -7.00 4.66
N SER A 300 -0.93 -7.08 5.99
CA SER A 300 0.29 -6.65 6.68
C SER A 300 1.38 -7.71 6.58
N VAL A 301 2.54 -7.30 6.04
CA VAL A 301 3.60 -8.23 5.65
C VAL A 301 4.86 -8.03 6.49
N GLY A 302 5.31 -9.10 7.15
CA GLY A 302 6.62 -9.17 7.78
C GLY A 302 7.67 -9.93 6.95
N ALA A 303 8.92 -9.89 7.40
CA ALA A 303 10.06 -10.43 6.67
C ALA A 303 10.64 -11.69 7.32
N THR A 304 11.13 -12.59 6.46
CA THR A 304 11.87 -13.80 6.85
C THR A 304 13.29 -13.80 6.31
N THR A 305 14.15 -14.57 6.96
CA THR A 305 15.51 -14.87 6.51
C THR A 305 15.53 -16.14 5.66
N GLN A 306 16.62 -16.32 4.88
CA GLN A 306 16.87 -17.55 4.13
C GLN A 306 16.90 -18.81 5.01
N SER A 307 17.20 -18.66 6.31
CA SER A 307 17.18 -19.76 7.29
C SER A 307 15.79 -20.13 7.82
N GLY A 308 14.72 -19.56 7.26
CA GLY A 308 13.34 -19.90 7.64
C GLY A 308 12.94 -19.36 9.02
N LYS A 309 13.47 -18.21 9.42
CA LYS A 309 13.13 -17.52 10.67
C LYS A 309 12.53 -16.15 10.36
N VAL A 310 11.75 -15.60 11.28
CA VAL A 310 11.37 -14.18 11.19
C VAL A 310 12.62 -13.34 11.31
N ALA A 311 12.80 -12.38 10.41
CA ALA A 311 13.96 -11.51 10.41
C ALA A 311 13.97 -10.66 11.70
N PRO A 312 15.12 -10.49 12.38
CA PRO A 312 15.17 -9.75 13.64
C PRO A 312 14.58 -8.34 13.55
N PHE A 313 14.85 -7.65 12.44
CA PHE A 313 14.34 -6.31 12.13
C PHE A 313 12.84 -6.30 11.77
N SER A 314 12.23 -7.43 11.40
CA SER A 314 10.82 -7.42 10.99
C SER A 314 9.95 -6.95 12.15
N SER A 315 9.27 -5.83 11.93
CA SER A 315 8.31 -5.28 12.87
C SER A 315 7.17 -6.24 13.16
N SER A 316 6.57 -6.10 14.34
CA SER A 316 5.37 -6.83 14.75
C SER A 316 4.79 -6.16 15.99
N GLY A 317 3.50 -6.36 16.26
CA GLY A 317 2.90 -5.80 17.46
C GLY A 317 1.43 -6.15 17.61
N THR A 318 0.94 -5.93 18.83
CA THR A 318 -0.49 -5.92 19.14
C THR A 318 -1.00 -4.51 19.01
N ILE A 319 -2.03 -4.32 18.21
CA ILE A 319 -2.68 -3.03 17.96
C ILE A 319 -4.03 -3.01 18.66
N VAL A 320 -4.37 -1.87 19.24
CA VAL A 320 -5.70 -1.59 19.81
C VAL A 320 -6.28 -0.39 19.09
N LEU A 321 -7.39 -0.58 18.39
CA LEU A 321 -8.09 0.45 17.63
C LEU A 321 -9.60 0.24 17.81
N ASP A 322 -10.34 1.29 18.16
CA ASP A 322 -11.80 1.23 18.42
C ASP A 322 -12.23 0.11 19.38
N HIS A 323 -11.47 -0.13 20.45
CA HIS A 323 -11.68 -1.24 21.40
C HIS A 323 -11.48 -2.65 20.83
N HIS A 324 -11.03 -2.79 19.58
CA HIS A 324 -10.63 -4.06 18.99
C HIS A 324 -9.13 -4.26 19.12
N GLN A 325 -8.73 -5.48 19.48
CA GLN A 325 -7.33 -5.88 19.60
C GLN A 325 -6.98 -6.93 18.54
N TYR A 326 -5.90 -6.71 17.80
CA TYR A 326 -5.39 -7.62 16.77
C TYR A 326 -3.86 -7.58 16.72
N THR A 327 -3.25 -8.51 16.00
CA THR A 327 -1.78 -8.61 15.87
C THR A 327 -1.35 -8.44 14.43
N VAL A 328 -0.21 -7.78 14.22
CA VAL A 328 0.46 -7.67 12.92
C VAL A 328 1.90 -8.19 13.03
N PRO A 329 2.50 -8.76 11.97
CA PRO A 329 1.94 -8.90 10.62
C PRO A 329 0.91 -10.06 10.50
N LEU A 330 0.07 -10.01 9.47
CA LEU A 330 -0.86 -11.10 9.12
C LEU A 330 -0.14 -12.32 8.55
N LEU A 331 0.94 -12.10 7.80
CA LEU A 331 1.77 -13.15 7.23
C LEU A 331 3.20 -12.65 7.01
N VAL A 332 4.10 -13.55 6.65
CA VAL A 332 5.49 -13.19 6.34
C VAL A 332 5.92 -13.72 4.98
N ALA A 333 6.91 -13.06 4.37
CA ALA A 333 7.54 -13.48 3.11
C ALA A 333 9.06 -13.28 3.16
N PRO A 334 9.84 -13.79 2.19
CA PRO A 334 11.27 -13.52 2.10
C PRO A 334 11.57 -12.01 2.11
N GLY A 335 12.43 -11.56 3.02
CA GLY A 335 12.75 -10.12 3.12
C GLY A 335 14.15 -9.80 3.62
N SER A 336 15.04 -10.80 3.78
CA SER A 336 16.44 -10.56 4.12
C SER A 336 17.35 -11.15 3.05
N ALA A 337 18.34 -10.36 2.62
CA ALA A 337 19.25 -10.66 1.51
C ALA A 337 18.48 -11.09 0.25
N VAL A 338 17.46 -10.32 -0.13
CA VAL A 338 16.64 -10.59 -1.32
C VAL A 338 17.16 -9.75 -2.47
N TYR A 339 17.60 -10.41 -3.55
CA TYR A 339 18.03 -9.74 -4.78
C TYR A 339 16.84 -9.27 -5.60
N SER A 340 16.92 -8.05 -6.12
CA SER A 340 16.00 -7.50 -7.11
C SER A 340 16.72 -6.48 -7.99
N SER A 341 16.01 -5.94 -8.99
CA SER A 341 16.47 -4.83 -9.83
C SER A 341 16.83 -3.60 -9.01
N THR A 342 17.85 -2.88 -9.43
CA THR A 342 18.20 -1.56 -8.92
C THR A 342 18.55 -0.63 -10.08
N VAL A 343 18.53 0.67 -9.84
CA VAL A 343 18.77 1.69 -10.88
C VAL A 343 20.05 1.43 -11.66
N GLY A 344 20.01 1.70 -12.97
CA GLY A 344 21.17 1.51 -13.85
C GLY A 344 21.31 0.10 -14.44
N GLY A 345 20.31 -0.78 -14.26
CA GLY A 345 20.28 -2.09 -14.91
C GLY A 345 20.99 -3.21 -14.14
N HIS A 346 21.20 -3.02 -12.84
CA HIS A 346 21.91 -3.97 -11.97
C HIS A 346 20.95 -4.63 -10.97
N TYR A 347 21.49 -5.54 -10.17
CA TYR A 347 20.80 -6.23 -9.09
C TYR A 347 21.52 -6.00 -7.77
N GLU A 348 20.77 -5.83 -6.68
CA GLU A 348 21.32 -5.67 -5.34
C GLU A 348 20.47 -6.43 -4.31
N ALA A 349 21.11 -7.01 -3.29
CA ALA A 349 20.43 -7.70 -2.19
C ALA A 349 20.12 -6.76 -1.04
N TRP A 350 18.85 -6.64 -0.68
CA TRP A 350 18.37 -5.75 0.38
C TRP A 350 17.68 -6.54 1.50
N ASP A 351 17.70 -5.97 2.71
CA ASP A 351 16.93 -6.43 3.85
C ASP A 351 15.80 -5.44 4.17
N GLY A 352 14.56 -5.90 4.19
CA GLY A 352 13.42 -5.12 4.62
C GLY A 352 12.10 -5.85 4.48
N THR A 353 11.12 -5.45 5.29
CA THR A 353 9.71 -5.81 5.05
C THR A 353 9.22 -5.26 3.71
N SER A 354 9.80 -4.14 3.25
CA SER A 354 9.63 -3.60 1.90
C SER A 354 9.97 -4.57 0.77
N MET A 355 10.82 -5.57 0.97
CA MET A 355 11.13 -6.63 0.01
C MET A 355 10.17 -7.83 0.14
N ALA A 356 9.62 -8.05 1.34
CA ALA A 356 8.64 -9.10 1.58
C ALA A 356 7.25 -8.74 1.00
N THR A 357 6.82 -7.50 1.14
CA THR A 357 5.54 -6.98 0.63
C THR A 357 5.31 -7.22 -0.87
N PRO A 358 6.23 -6.88 -1.79
CA PRO A 358 6.03 -7.10 -3.22
C PRO A 358 5.93 -8.57 -3.61
N ILE A 359 6.56 -9.48 -2.85
CA ILE A 359 6.39 -10.92 -3.07
C ILE A 359 4.94 -11.32 -2.83
N VAL A 360 4.32 -10.81 -1.75
CA VAL A 360 2.91 -11.07 -1.42
C VAL A 360 1.99 -10.44 -2.47
N SER A 361 2.26 -9.21 -2.89
CA SER A 361 1.54 -8.55 -3.99
C SER A 361 1.59 -9.37 -5.29
N GLY A 362 2.75 -9.91 -5.62
CA GLY A 362 2.92 -10.80 -6.77
C GLY A 362 2.14 -12.10 -6.63
N ILE A 363 2.17 -12.75 -5.46
CA ILE A 363 1.37 -13.96 -5.21
C ILE A 363 -0.13 -13.65 -5.33
N ALA A 364 -0.60 -12.55 -4.76
CA ALA A 364 -1.99 -12.11 -4.88
C ALA A 364 -2.40 -11.93 -6.36
N ALA A 365 -1.53 -11.36 -7.20
CA ALA A 365 -1.77 -11.25 -8.64
C ALA A 365 -1.88 -12.61 -9.33
N LEU A 366 -1.10 -13.62 -8.91
CA LEU A 366 -1.25 -14.99 -9.43
C LEU A 366 -2.62 -15.58 -9.04
N ILE A 367 -3.07 -15.37 -7.79
CA ILE A 367 -4.39 -15.85 -7.33
C ILE A 367 -5.51 -15.17 -8.12
N LEU A 368 -5.43 -13.86 -8.33
CA LEU A 368 -6.44 -13.10 -9.08
C LEU A 368 -6.52 -13.56 -10.55
N GLN A 369 -5.39 -13.93 -11.17
CA GLN A 369 -5.41 -14.51 -12.51
C GLN A 369 -6.07 -15.90 -12.52
N GLU A 370 -5.79 -16.72 -11.51
CA GLU A 370 -6.38 -18.06 -11.34
C GLU A 370 -7.90 -17.99 -11.08
N TYR A 371 -8.34 -17.04 -10.26
CA TYR A 371 -9.72 -16.87 -9.82
C TYR A 371 -10.23 -15.44 -10.11
N PRO A 372 -10.54 -15.09 -11.38
CA PRO A 372 -10.87 -13.72 -11.77
C PRO A 372 -12.19 -13.17 -11.20
N ASN A 373 -12.99 -14.01 -10.54
CA ASN A 373 -14.26 -13.64 -9.91
C ASN A 373 -14.22 -13.72 -8.37
N ILE A 374 -13.03 -13.98 -7.80
CA ILE A 374 -12.82 -14.07 -6.35
C ILE A 374 -13.23 -12.76 -5.67
N THR A 375 -13.78 -12.87 -4.48
CA THR A 375 -14.08 -11.69 -3.65
C THR A 375 -12.85 -11.24 -2.87
N VAL A 376 -12.92 -10.02 -2.32
CA VAL A 376 -11.85 -9.48 -1.47
C VAL A 376 -11.57 -10.35 -0.24
N MET A 377 -12.64 -10.86 0.38
CA MET A 377 -12.53 -11.77 1.52
C MET A 377 -11.96 -13.12 1.11
N GLU A 378 -12.45 -13.72 0.02
CA GLU A 378 -11.95 -14.99 -0.50
C GLU A 378 -10.46 -14.90 -0.89
N LEU A 379 -10.00 -13.77 -1.46
CA LEU A 379 -8.58 -13.57 -1.77
C LEU A 379 -7.73 -13.46 -0.50
N THR A 380 -8.23 -12.74 0.51
CA THR A 380 -7.56 -12.62 1.81
C THR A 380 -7.43 -13.98 2.48
N GLU A 381 -8.50 -14.76 2.51
CA GLU A 381 -8.52 -16.12 3.03
C GLU A 381 -7.55 -17.02 2.25
N ALA A 382 -7.59 -16.99 0.91
CA ALA A 382 -6.70 -17.78 0.06
C ALA A 382 -5.21 -17.46 0.31
N LEU A 383 -4.86 -16.20 0.58
CA LEU A 383 -3.49 -15.83 0.98
C LEU A 383 -3.13 -16.46 2.34
N LEU A 384 -4.01 -16.35 3.34
CA LEU A 384 -3.74 -16.86 4.68
C LEU A 384 -3.69 -18.40 4.72
N GLU A 385 -4.56 -19.09 3.98
CA GLU A 385 -4.58 -20.56 3.89
C GLU A 385 -3.32 -21.13 3.23
N ARG A 386 -2.69 -20.38 2.32
CA ARG A 386 -1.42 -20.74 1.68
C ARG A 386 -0.19 -20.49 2.56
N CYS A 387 -0.37 -19.97 3.77
CA CYS A 387 0.73 -19.74 4.69
C CYS A 387 1.13 -21.03 5.43
N THR A 388 2.43 -21.22 5.61
CA THR A 388 2.99 -22.31 6.43
C THR A 388 3.65 -21.74 7.68
N PRO A 389 3.23 -22.12 8.90
CA PRO A 389 3.88 -21.69 10.13
C PRO A 389 5.37 -22.05 10.17
N LEU A 390 6.20 -21.10 10.59
CA LEU A 390 7.63 -21.26 10.82
C LEU A 390 7.87 -21.94 12.18
N PRO A 391 8.51 -23.12 12.22
CA PRO A 391 8.75 -23.84 13.46
C PRO A 391 9.56 -23.02 14.48
N GLY A 392 9.09 -23.00 15.73
CA GLY A 392 9.77 -22.31 16.83
C GLY A 392 9.75 -20.79 16.76
N GLN A 393 8.95 -20.18 15.89
CA GLN A 393 8.71 -18.74 15.86
C GLN A 393 7.39 -18.40 16.58
N LEU A 394 7.35 -17.26 17.26
CA LEU A 394 6.15 -16.79 17.95
C LEU A 394 5.06 -16.41 16.93
N ALA A 395 3.81 -16.78 17.16
CA ALA A 395 2.69 -16.46 16.26
C ALA A 395 2.57 -14.95 16.00
N GLU A 396 2.69 -14.14 17.04
CA GLU A 396 2.71 -12.67 16.97
C GLU A 396 3.84 -12.07 16.10
N ARG A 397 4.88 -12.84 15.75
CA ARG A 397 5.98 -12.40 14.87
C ARG A 397 5.75 -12.77 13.42
N GLN A 398 4.93 -13.79 13.15
CA GLN A 398 4.82 -14.42 11.84
C GLN A 398 3.40 -14.42 11.25
N GLY A 399 2.39 -14.09 12.04
CA GLY A 399 0.98 -14.23 11.66
C GLY A 399 0.66 -15.68 11.29
N ALA A 400 0.04 -15.88 10.12
CA ALA A 400 -0.26 -17.18 9.56
C ALA A 400 1.00 -17.98 9.11
N GLY A 401 2.17 -17.34 9.06
CA GLY A 401 3.43 -17.95 8.66
C GLY A 401 3.91 -17.48 7.30
N ILE A 402 4.85 -18.23 6.70
CA ILE A 402 5.42 -17.86 5.41
C ILE A 402 4.47 -18.22 4.27
N ILE A 403 4.10 -17.21 3.47
CA ILE A 403 3.24 -17.39 2.29
C ILE A 403 3.90 -18.33 1.27
N LYS A 404 3.10 -19.20 0.64
CA LYS A 404 3.54 -20.11 -0.43
C LYS A 404 2.74 -19.91 -1.71
N VAL A 405 3.37 -20.29 -2.82
CA VAL A 405 2.72 -20.58 -4.09
C VAL A 405 2.51 -22.08 -4.17
N GLU A 406 1.25 -22.47 -4.31
CA GLU A 406 0.89 -23.86 -4.49
C GLU A 406 0.92 -24.26 -5.98
N PRO A 407 1.31 -25.49 -6.31
CA PRO A 407 1.08 -26.01 -7.66
C PRO A 407 -0.44 -26.17 -7.89
N PRO A 408 -0.93 -26.03 -9.14
CA PRO A 408 -2.34 -26.21 -9.45
C PRO A 408 -2.84 -27.57 -8.94
N ALA A 409 -4.04 -27.58 -8.35
CA ALA A 409 -4.74 -28.80 -8.01
C ALA A 409 -4.99 -29.59 -9.31
N ARG A 410 -4.46 -30.81 -9.39
CA ARG A 410 -4.60 -31.68 -10.57
C ARG A 410 -5.98 -32.29 -10.67
#